data_AF-A0A8T6UHG3-F1
#
_entry.id   AF-A0A8T6UHG3-F1
#
_cell.length_a   1.000
_cell.length_b   1.000
_cell.length_c   1.000
_cell.angle_alpha   90.00
_cell.angle_beta   90.00
_cell.angle_gamma   90.00
#
_symmetry.space_group_name_H-M   'P 1'
#
loop_
_entity.id
_entity.type
_entity.pdbx_description
1 polymer ?
#
loop_
_entity_poly.entity_id
_entity_poly.type
_entity_poly.pdbx_seq_one_letter_code
_entity_poly.pdbx_strand_id
1 'polypeptide(L)'
;MIRPYALVMDQYGEPVTNETVRLVVTDWAGNERLNTTNKTNSAGIANASYNLNGVNYWGFWNVNATAGNLTHTTRFISNWWGCANCHPSRDLSLLTNPPYSRSPYVMGLEGD
;
A
#
# COMPACT_ATOMS: atom_id res chain seq x y z
N MET A 1 0.81 5.83 -10.98
CA MET A 1 1.56 4.54 -10.94
C MET A 1 2.12 4.33 -9.56
N ILE A 2 2.09 3.10 -9.04
CA ILE A 2 2.76 2.72 -7.79
C ILE A 2 3.90 1.74 -8.06
N ARG A 3 4.84 1.67 -7.11
CA ARG A 3 5.96 0.73 -7.10
C ARG A 3 6.13 0.15 -5.70
N PRO A 4 5.51 -0.99 -5.37
CA PRO A 4 5.80 -1.68 -4.13
C PRO A 4 7.20 -2.30 -4.15
N TYR A 5 7.88 -2.24 -3.01
CA TYR A 5 9.17 -2.87 -2.76
C TYR A 5 9.06 -3.78 -1.54
N ALA A 6 9.67 -4.94 -1.60
CA ALA A 6 9.91 -5.83 -0.48
C ALA A 6 11.41 -6.01 -0.31
N LEU A 7 11.89 -5.79 0.91
CA LEU A 7 13.25 -6.08 1.33
C LEU A 7 13.22 -7.37 2.15
N VAL A 8 13.95 -8.38 1.70
CA VAL A 8 14.13 -9.63 2.44
C VAL A 8 15.53 -9.65 3.04
N MET A 9 15.57 -9.82 4.35
CA MET A 9 16.80 -9.98 5.12
C MET A 9 16.75 -11.31 5.87
N ASP A 10 17.92 -11.88 6.12
CA ASP A 10 18.07 -13.03 6.99
C ASP A 10 18.04 -12.64 8.47
N GLN A 11 18.23 -13.63 9.34
CA GLN A 11 18.27 -13.46 10.79
C GLN A 11 19.44 -12.60 11.31
N TYR A 12 20.45 -12.34 10.49
CA TYR A 12 21.62 -11.51 10.81
C TYR A 12 21.48 -10.09 10.24
N GLY A 13 20.40 -9.81 9.51
CA GLY A 13 20.17 -8.51 8.86
C GLY A 13 20.85 -8.40 7.49
N GLU A 14 21.34 -9.49 6.93
CA GLU A 14 21.96 -9.51 5.60
C GLU A 14 20.89 -9.70 4.50
N PRO A 15 21.03 -9.04 3.33
CA PRO A 15 20.06 -9.16 2.25
C PRO A 15 20.07 -10.56 1.62
N VAL A 16 18.89 -11.18 1.49
CA VAL A 16 18.76 -12.49 0.86
C VAL A 16 18.54 -12.33 -0.65
N THR A 17 19.47 -12.84 -1.45
CA THR A 17 19.41 -12.78 -2.92
C THR A 17 18.63 -13.95 -3.51
N ASN A 18 17.95 -13.74 -4.64
CA ASN A 18 17.21 -14.76 -5.40
C ASN A 18 16.06 -15.43 -4.61
N GLU A 19 15.62 -14.81 -3.52
CA GLU A 19 14.45 -15.25 -2.74
C GLU A 19 13.18 -14.91 -3.51
N THR A 20 12.20 -15.82 -3.47
CA THR A 20 10.96 -15.66 -4.23
C THR A 20 9.94 -14.88 -3.40
N VAL A 21 9.60 -13.69 -3.86
CA VAL A 21 8.64 -12.79 -3.21
C VAL A 21 7.37 -12.69 -4.04
N ARG A 22 6.23 -13.03 -3.44
CA ARG A 22 4.91 -12.77 -4.00
C ARG A 22 4.38 -11.43 -3.50
N LEU A 23 4.09 -10.52 -4.42
CA LEU A 23 3.52 -9.21 -4.17
C LEU A 23 2.07 -9.17 -4.67
N VAL A 24 1.14 -8.86 -3.76
CA VAL A 24 -0.28 -8.70 -4.05
C VAL A 24 -0.73 -7.30 -3.67
N VAL A 25 -1.44 -6.62 -4.57
CA VAL A 25 -2.08 -5.33 -4.29
C VAL A 25 -3.59 -5.53 -4.32
N THR A 26 -4.28 -5.18 -3.25
CA THR A 26 -5.75 -5.24 -3.16
C THR A 26 -6.36 -3.87 -2.89
N ASP A 27 -7.59 -3.68 -3.37
CA ASP A 27 -8.44 -2.59 -2.89
C ASP A 27 -9.09 -2.94 -1.54
N TRP A 28 -9.79 -1.97 -0.92
CA TRP A 28 -10.46 -2.17 0.37
C TRP A 28 -11.51 -3.29 0.38
N ALA A 29 -12.11 -3.59 -0.77
CA ALA A 29 -13.12 -4.64 -0.91
C ALA A 29 -12.46 -6.03 -1.05
N GLY A 30 -11.12 -6.09 -1.06
CA GLY A 30 -10.35 -7.31 -1.16
C GLY A 30 -10.11 -7.77 -2.59
N ASN A 31 -10.48 -6.99 -3.61
CA ASN A 31 -10.23 -7.39 -5.00
C ASN A 31 -8.73 -7.28 -5.29
N GLU A 32 -8.12 -8.37 -5.77
CA GLU A 32 -6.74 -8.36 -6.25
C GLU A 32 -6.63 -7.55 -7.54
N ARG A 33 -5.75 -6.55 -7.52
CA ARG A 33 -5.46 -5.66 -8.64
C ARG A 33 -4.09 -5.96 -9.26
N LEU A 34 -3.18 -6.47 -8.44
CA LEU A 34 -1.90 -7.04 -8.85
C LEU A 34 -1.67 -8.33 -8.05
N ASN A 35 -1.16 -9.36 -8.70
CA ASN A 35 -0.62 -10.56 -8.06
C ASN A 35 0.55 -11.04 -8.91
N THR A 36 1.76 -10.88 -8.40
CA THR A 36 2.99 -11.18 -9.14
C THR A 36 4.05 -11.77 -8.23
N THR A 37 4.97 -12.53 -8.81
CA THR A 37 6.06 -13.18 -8.10
C THR A 37 7.37 -12.78 -8.73
N ASN A 38 8.24 -12.14 -7.95
CA ASN A 38 9.55 -11.67 -8.39
C ASN A 38 10.64 -12.17 -7.45
N LYS A 39 11.85 -12.27 -7.97
CA LYS A 39 13.03 -12.66 -7.20
C LYS A 39 13.74 -11.43 -6.65
N THR A 40 14.28 -11.53 -5.44
CA THR A 40 15.13 -10.48 -4.89
C THR A 40 16.44 -10.36 -5.67
N ASN A 41 16.92 -9.12 -5.84
CA ASN A 41 18.24 -8.84 -6.40
C ASN A 41 19.36 -9.01 -5.34
N SER A 42 20.59 -8.62 -5.69
CA SER A 42 21.76 -8.69 -4.78
C SER A 42 21.65 -7.82 -3.52
N ALA A 43 20.69 -6.89 -3.48
CA ALA A 43 20.40 -6.06 -2.31
C ALA A 43 19.19 -6.58 -1.51
N GLY A 44 18.69 -7.79 -1.81
CA GLY A 44 17.53 -8.37 -1.12
C GLY A 44 16.20 -7.75 -1.51
N ILE A 45 16.16 -6.97 -2.60
CA ILE A 45 14.97 -6.22 -3.00
C ILE A 45 14.23 -6.93 -4.14
N ALA A 46 12.95 -7.21 -3.93
CA ALA A 46 11.99 -7.53 -4.98
C ALA A 46 11.01 -6.36 -5.12
N ASN A 47 10.61 -6.02 -6.35
CA ASN A 47 9.66 -4.94 -6.59
C ASN A 47 8.66 -5.30 -7.68
N ALA A 48 7.61 -4.49 -7.82
CA ALA A 48 6.70 -4.55 -8.94
C ALA A 48 6.30 -3.12 -9.36
N SER A 49 5.60 -3.00 -10.48
CA SER A 49 4.97 -1.75 -10.90
C SER A 49 3.52 -2.01 -11.25
N TYR A 50 2.64 -1.13 -10.79
CA TYR A 50 1.21 -1.22 -11.10
C TYR A 50 0.61 0.15 -11.40
N ASN A 51 -0.19 0.22 -12.45
CA ASN A 51 -0.85 1.46 -12.84
C ASN A 51 -2.25 1.57 -12.22
N LEU A 52 -2.35 2.29 -11.10
CA LEU A 52 -3.63 2.61 -10.47
C LEU A 52 -4.58 3.41 -11.40
N ASN A 53 -4.06 4.08 -12.44
CA ASN A 53 -4.86 4.92 -13.33
C ASN A 53 -5.85 4.15 -14.20
N GLY A 54 -5.65 2.85 -14.39
CA GLY A 54 -6.63 1.99 -15.04
C GLY A 54 -7.75 1.51 -14.11
N VAL A 55 -7.66 1.78 -12.81
CA VAL A 55 -8.62 1.31 -11.81
C VAL A 55 -9.46 2.48 -11.36
N ASN A 56 -10.76 2.45 -11.67
CA ASN A 56 -11.73 3.44 -11.21
C ASN A 56 -12.05 3.27 -9.71
N TYR A 57 -11.02 3.36 -8.86
CA TYR A 57 -11.10 3.16 -7.42
C TYR A 57 -10.15 4.11 -6.69
N TRP A 58 -10.68 4.79 -5.67
CA TRP A 58 -9.98 5.70 -4.76
C TRP A 58 -10.26 5.28 -3.32
N GLY A 59 -9.27 5.47 -2.44
CA GLY A 59 -9.37 5.07 -1.05
C GLY A 59 -8.20 4.21 -0.60
N PHE A 60 -8.47 3.27 0.31
CA PHE A 60 -7.46 2.41 0.91
C PHE A 60 -7.03 1.28 -0.03
N TRP A 61 -5.73 1.05 -0.03
CA TRP A 61 -5.08 -0.03 -0.75
C TRP A 61 -4.18 -0.79 0.19
N ASN A 62 -4.12 -2.11 0.03
CA ASN A 62 -3.15 -2.94 0.75
C ASN A 62 -2.13 -3.51 -0.23
N VAL A 63 -0.88 -3.62 0.22
CA VAL A 63 0.19 -4.35 -0.42
C VAL A 63 0.60 -5.47 0.51
N ASN A 64 0.44 -6.71 0.07
CA ASN A 64 0.89 -7.89 0.78
C ASN A 64 2.14 -8.41 0.09
N ALA A 65 3.23 -8.56 0.85
CA ALA A 65 4.46 -9.21 0.41
C ALA A 65 4.60 -10.53 1.17
N THR A 66 4.82 -11.63 0.45
CA THR A 66 5.07 -12.95 1.03
C THR A 66 6.39 -13.51 0.51
N ALA A 67 7.31 -13.88 1.41
CA ALA A 67 8.56 -14.57 1.10
C ALA A 67 8.65 -15.82 1.99
N GLY A 68 8.56 -17.02 1.39
CA GLY A 68 8.40 -18.26 2.14
C GLY A 68 7.20 -18.22 3.11
N ASN A 69 7.47 -18.32 4.41
CA ASN A 69 6.47 -18.24 5.49
C ASN A 69 6.28 -16.83 6.07
N LEU A 70 7.06 -15.84 5.64
CA LEU A 70 6.95 -14.46 6.10
C LEU A 70 5.92 -13.72 5.26
N THR A 71 4.99 -13.03 5.91
CA THR A 71 4.05 -12.12 5.24
C THR A 71 4.03 -10.78 5.93
N HIS A 72 4.10 -9.71 5.14
CA HIS A 72 3.97 -8.34 5.62
C HIS A 72 2.91 -7.61 4.79
N THR A 73 2.12 -6.77 5.46
CA THR A 73 1.09 -5.96 4.84
C THR A 73 1.36 -4.50 5.11
N THR A 74 1.42 -3.70 4.05
CA THR A 74 1.46 -2.24 4.13
C THR A 74 0.20 -1.66 3.52
N ARG A 75 -0.36 -0.62 4.14
CA ARG A 75 -1.54 0.10 3.65
C ARG A 75 -1.17 1.50 3.22
N PHE A 76 -1.79 1.97 2.14
CA PHE A 76 -1.69 3.36 1.70
C PHE A 76 -3.05 3.86 1.19
N ILE A 77 -3.20 5.18 1.04
CA ILE A 77 -4.38 5.80 0.43
C ILE A 77 -3.98 6.35 -0.94
N SER A 78 -4.80 6.09 -1.95
CA SER A 78 -4.69 6.71 -3.27
C SER A 78 -5.90 7.61 -3.52
N ASN A 79 -5.67 8.87 -3.89
CA ASN A 79 -6.71 9.82 -4.31
C ASN A 79 -6.43 10.32 -5.74
N TRP A 80 -7.48 10.43 -6.57
CA TRP A 80 -7.33 10.90 -7.96
C TRP A 80 -7.25 12.43 -8.06
N TRP A 81 -7.88 13.13 -7.12
CA TRP A 81 -8.11 14.58 -7.22
C TRP A 81 -7.18 15.42 -6.35
N GLY A 82 -6.16 14.81 -5.72
CA GLY A 82 -5.46 15.48 -4.63
C GLY A 82 -6.46 16.01 -3.59
N CYS A 83 -6.10 17.08 -2.89
CA CYS A 83 -6.90 17.59 -1.76
C CYS A 83 -8.17 18.39 -2.09
N ALA A 84 -8.82 18.18 -3.23
CA ALA A 84 -10.03 18.91 -3.60
C ALA A 84 -11.22 18.72 -2.62
N ASN A 85 -11.22 17.65 -1.81
CA ASN A 85 -12.19 17.37 -0.74
C ASN A 85 -11.52 16.85 0.56
N CYS A 86 -10.27 17.27 0.84
CA CYS A 86 -9.56 16.85 2.05
C CYS A 86 -10.09 17.50 3.34
N HIS A 87 -10.76 18.64 3.21
CA HIS A 87 -11.27 19.39 4.36
C HIS A 87 -12.79 19.29 4.39
N PRO A 88 -13.39 18.93 5.53
CA PRO A 88 -14.84 18.95 5.66
C PRO A 88 -15.35 20.38 5.52
N SER A 89 -16.43 20.60 4.76
CA SER A 89 -17.46 21.53 5.26
C SER A 89 -17.78 21.10 6.69
N ARG A 90 -17.82 22.02 7.66
CA ARG A 90 -17.88 21.81 9.13
C ARG A 90 -19.02 20.91 9.67
N ASP A 91 -19.67 20.13 8.83
CA ASP A 91 -20.70 19.17 9.16
C ASP A 91 -20.08 17.79 9.53
N LEU A 92 -20.16 17.47 10.81
CA LEU A 92 -19.67 16.22 11.40
C LEU A 92 -20.64 15.05 11.20
N SER A 93 -21.82 15.26 10.60
CA SER A 93 -22.84 14.23 10.39
C SER A 93 -22.46 13.16 9.34
N LEU A 94 -21.44 13.43 8.52
CA LEU A 94 -21.01 12.56 7.42
C LEU A 94 -19.88 11.57 7.77
N LEU A 95 -19.45 11.51 9.04
CA LEU A 95 -18.37 10.63 9.50
C LEU A 95 -18.76 9.14 9.61
N THR A 96 -20.02 8.79 9.36
CA THR A 96 -20.53 7.42 9.51
C THR A 96 -20.44 6.58 8.23
N ASN A 97 -19.98 7.14 7.10
CA ASN A 97 -20.06 6.48 5.79
C ASN A 97 -18.66 6.22 5.17
N PRO A 98 -18.21 4.96 5.07
CA PRO A 98 -16.93 4.59 4.46
C PRO A 98 -17.12 4.49 2.93
N PRO A 99 -16.80 5.56 2.18
CA PRO A 99 -15.54 5.49 1.46
C PRO A 99 -14.73 6.79 1.50
N TYR A 100 -15.17 7.79 2.26
CA TYR A 100 -14.52 9.10 2.34
C TYR A 100 -13.45 9.14 3.43
N SER A 101 -12.50 8.19 3.41
CA SER A 101 -11.32 8.32 4.25
C SER A 101 -10.40 9.38 3.64
N ARG A 102 -10.54 10.57 4.23
CA ARG A 102 -9.72 11.78 4.12
C ARG A 102 -8.23 11.41 4.20
N SER A 103 -7.38 12.14 3.49
CA SER A 103 -5.92 11.93 3.49
C SER A 103 -5.39 11.82 4.94
N PRO A 104 -4.58 10.81 5.28
CA PRO A 104 -4.05 10.63 6.62
C PRO A 104 -2.97 11.66 6.96
N TYR A 105 -2.50 12.45 5.98
CA TYR A 105 -1.52 13.52 6.17
C TYR A 105 -2.09 14.80 6.83
N VAL A 106 -3.30 14.76 7.41
CA VAL A 106 -3.85 15.84 8.25
C VAL A 106 -4.05 15.41 9.71
N MET A 107 -3.51 14.27 10.14
CA MET A 107 -3.30 14.01 11.57
C MET A 107 -1.80 14.01 11.90
N GLY A 108 -1.13 15.07 11.47
CA GLY A 108 0.02 15.58 12.20
C GLY A 108 -0.51 16.32 13.42
N LEU A 109 -0.65 15.58 14.53
CA LEU A 109 -0.65 16.14 15.87
C LEU A 109 0.16 15.16 16.72
N GLU A 110 1.48 15.29 16.62
CA GLU A 110 2.36 15.06 17.76
C GLU A 110 2.15 16.24 18.71
N GLY A 111 1.89 15.98 19.99
CA GLY A 111 1.77 17.02 21.01
C GLY A 111 0.87 16.62 22.18
N ASP A 112 1.54 16.09 23.22
CA ASP A 112 1.20 15.96 24.65
C ASP A 112 -0.07 15.20 25.10
#